data_AF-A0A2E8WMK0-F1
#
_entry.id   AF-A0A2E8WMK0-F1
#
_cell.length_a   1.000
_cell.length_b   1.000
_cell.length_c   1.000
_cell.angle_alpha   90.00
_cell.angle_beta   90.00
_cell.angle_gamma   90.00
#
_symmetry.space_group_name_H-M   'P 1'
#
loop_
_entity.id
_entity.type
_entity.pdbx_description
1 polymer ?
#
loop_
_entity_poly.entity_id
_entity_poly.type
_entity_poly.pdbx_seq_one_letter_code
_entity_poly.pdbx_strand_id
1 'polypeptide(L)' 'MEVDPDTVLLLAKQIDPESPRELAELFTKMLQEEHSSRHRTRPGIYAKLTKMIDDEGSDA' A
#
# COMPACT_ATOMS: atom_id res chain seq x y z
N MET A 1 -13.27 1.59 2.58
CA MET A 1 -12.61 2.21 3.75
C MET A 1 -12.38 3.68 3.44
N GLU A 2 -12.71 4.57 4.36
CA GLU A 2 -12.26 5.96 4.28
C GLU A 2 -10.86 6.00 4.90
N VAL A 3 -9.86 6.43 4.12
CA VAL A 3 -8.47 6.56 4.55
C VAL A 3 -8.11 8.02 4.40
N ASP A 4 -7.62 8.63 5.46
CA ASP A 4 -7.11 10.00 5.42
C ASP A 4 -5.78 10.03 4.66
N PRO A 5 -5.71 10.65 3.47
CA PRO A 5 -4.51 10.70 2.65
C PRO A 5 -3.34 11.41 3.35
N ASP A 6 -3.64 12.42 4.17
CA ASP A 6 -2.61 13.22 4.84
C ASP A 6 -1.90 12.39 5.92
N THR A 7 -2.64 11.56 6.66
CA THR A 7 -2.08 10.61 7.61
C THR A 7 -1.20 9.57 6.91
N VAL A 8 -1.62 9.04 5.76
CA VAL A 8 -0.82 8.05 5.01
C VAL A 8 0.47 8.67 4.50
N LEU A 9 0.40 9.90 3.98
CA LEU A 9 1.58 10.64 3.53
C LEU A 9 2.56 10.93 4.68
N LEU A 10 2.05 11.30 5.86
CA LEU A 10 2.88 11.54 7.03
C LEU A 10 3.64 10.28 7.46
N LEU A 11 2.97 9.12 7.43
CA LEU A 11 3.58 7.84 7.77
C LEU A 11 4.59 7.38 6.69
N ALA A 12 4.25 7.55 5.42
CA ALA A 12 5.15 7.24 4.31
C ALA A 12 6.46 8.04 4.41
N LYS A 13 6.37 9.34 4.75
CA LYS A 13 7.55 10.20 4.98
C LYS A 13 8.47 9.74 6.11
N GLN A 14 7.97 9.01 7.09
CA GLN A 14 8.81 8.44 8.16
C GLN A 14 9.62 7.23 7.69
N ILE A 15 9.18 6.57 6.61
CA ILE A 15 9.80 5.34 6.08
C ILE A 15 10.69 5.69 4.90
N ASP A 16 10.16 6.43 3.94
CA ASP A 16 10.87 6.91 2.75
C ASP A 16 10.68 8.43 2.61
N PRO A 17 11.62 9.22 3.13
CA PRO A 17 11.56 10.67 3.01
C PRO A 17 11.91 11.18 1.61
N GLU A 18 12.57 10.39 0.77
CA GLU A 18 12.95 10.76 -0.61
C GLU A 18 11.75 10.64 -1.55
N SER A 19 10.95 9.57 -1.36
CA SER A 19 9.80 9.23 -2.21
C SER A 19 8.50 9.00 -1.40
N PRO A 20 8.09 9.94 -0.51
CA PRO A 20 6.96 9.72 0.40
C PRO A 20 5.61 9.67 -0.31
N ARG A 21 5.49 10.29 -1.49
CA ARG A 21 4.24 10.32 -2.26
C ARG A 21 3.96 8.98 -2.94
N GLU A 22 4.96 8.42 -3.63
CA GLU A 22 4.86 7.11 -4.27
C GLU A 22 4.54 6.03 -3.23
N LEU A 23 5.25 6.05 -2.10
CA LEU A 23 4.99 5.13 -0.99
C LEU A 23 3.59 5.28 -0.39
N ALA A 24 3.09 6.51 -0.23
CA ALA A 24 1.74 6.76 0.26
C ALA A 24 0.65 6.27 -0.70
N GLU A 25 0.86 6.41 -2.01
CA GLU A 25 -0.04 5.88 -3.03
C GLU A 25 -0.07 4.36 -3.01
N LEU A 26 1.10 3.71 -2.92
CA LEU A 26 1.19 2.26 -2.80
C LEU A 26 0.45 1.76 -1.54
N PHE A 27 0.70 2.36 -0.38
CA PHE A 27 0.00 1.99 0.86
C PHE A 27 -1.52 2.17 0.76
N THR A 28 -1.97 3.25 0.13
CA THR A 28 -3.41 3.47 -0.08
C THR A 28 -4.03 2.36 -0.92
N LYS A 29 -3.38 1.96 -2.03
CA LYS A 29 -3.83 0.85 -2.88
C LYS A 29 -3.86 -0.47 -2.08
N MET A 30 -2.82 -0.76 -1.30
CA MET A 30 -2.73 -1.96 -0.47
C MET A 30 -3.83 -2.03 0.59
N LEU A 31 -4.15 -0.91 1.24
CA LEU A 31 -5.23 -0.80 2.24
C LEU A 31 -6.61 -1.02 1.62
N GLN A 32 -6.85 -0.51 0.41
CA GLN A 32 -8.09 -0.76 -0.33
C GLN A 32 -8.24 -2.24 -0.71
N GLU A 33 -7.15 -2.88 -1.11
CA GLU A 33 -7.12 -4.31 -1.43
C GLU A 33 -7.36 -5.17 -0.18
N GLU A 34 -6.75 -4.83 0.96
CA GLU A 34 -7.04 -5.48 2.25
C GLU A 34 -8.52 -5.41 2.57
N HIS A 35 -9.08 -4.20 2.57
CA HIS A 35 -10.47 -3.98 2.87
C HIS A 35 -11.40 -4.76 1.93
N SER A 36 -11.12 -4.76 0.64
CA SER A 36 -11.91 -5.47 -0.38
C SER A 36 -11.80 -6.99 -0.27
N SER A 37 -10.70 -7.49 0.29
CA SER A 37 -10.47 -8.92 0.53
C SER A 37 -11.07 -9.46 1.82
N ARG A 38 -11.65 -8.61 2.69
CA ARG A 38 -12.23 -9.04 3.98
C ARG A 38 -13.31 -10.12 3.87
N HIS A 39 -13.89 -10.29 2.68
CA HIS A 39 -14.86 -11.34 2.37
C HIS A 39 -14.25 -12.56 1.64
N ARG A 40 -12.94 -12.60 1.43
CA ARG A 40 -12.20 -13.66 0.73
C ARG A 40 -11.18 -14.32 1.65
N THR A 41 -10.76 -15.54 1.31
CA THR A 41 -9.79 -16.32 2.07
C THR A 41 -8.43 -15.60 2.15
N ARG A 42 -7.97 -15.35 3.39
CA ARG A 42 -6.72 -14.66 3.75
C ARG A 42 -5.42 -15.12 3.05
N PRO A 43 -5.21 -16.39 2.64
CA PRO A 43 -3.92 -16.79 2.05
C PRO A 43 -3.57 -16.05 0.74
N GLY A 44 -4.56 -15.61 -0.03
CA GLY A 44 -4.32 -14.95 -1.32
C GLY A 44 -3.86 -13.49 -1.22
N ILE A 45 -4.13 -12.81 -0.09
CA ILE A 45 -3.82 -11.39 -0.01
C ILE A 45 -2.34 -11.10 0.19
N TYR A 46 -1.64 -11.90 1.01
CA TYR A 46 -0.22 -11.67 1.24
C TYR A 46 0.58 -11.74 -0.06
N ALA A 47 0.33 -12.77 -0.89
CA ALA A 47 0.97 -12.89 -2.20
C ALA A 47 0.66 -11.69 -3.12
N LYS A 48 -0.58 -11.16 -3.06
CA LYS A 48 -0.98 -9.98 -3.85
C LYS A 48 -0.28 -8.71 -3.36
N LEU A 49 -0.19 -8.50 -2.05
CA LEU A 49 0.46 -7.34 -1.46
C LEU A 49 1.98 -7.36 -1.68
N THR A 50 2.63 -8.52 -1.55
CA THR A 50 4.06 -8.68 -1.88
C THR A 50 4.31 -8.33 -3.35
N LYS A 51 3.48 -8.85 -4.26
CA LYS A 51 3.59 -8.51 -5.67
C LYS A 51 3.46 -7.01 -5.94
N MET A 52 2.52 -6.32 -5.28
CA MET A 52 2.36 -4.87 -5.45
C MET A 52 3.61 -4.09 -5.03
N ILE A 53 4.34 -4.56 -4.02
CA ILE A 53 5.62 -3.95 -3.59
C ILE A 53 6.71 -4.25 -4.63
N ASP A 54 6.82 -5.49 -5.09
CA ASP A 54 7.82 -5.91 -6.07
C ASP A 54 7.64 -5.17 -7.43
N ASP A 55 6.39 -4.97 -7.85
CA ASP A 55 6.05 -4.26 -9.08
C ASP A 55 6.45 -2.77 -8.98
N GLU A 56 6.25 -2.11 -7.82
CA GLU A 56 6.65 -0.71 -7.60
C GLU A 56 8.19 -0.54 -7.63
N GLY A 57 8.94 -1.50 -7.08
CA GLY A 57 10.41 -1.46 -7.06
C GLY A 57 11.08 -1.80 -8.41
N SER A 58 10.30 -2.27 -9.39
CA SER A 58 10.81 -2.69 -10.71
C SER A 58 10.69 -1.62 -11.79
N ASP A 59 9.94 -0.54 -11.55
CA ASP A 59 9.72 0.58 -12.48
C ASP A 59 10.70 1.77 -12.25
N ALA A 60 11.77 1.57 -11.48
CA ALA A 60 12.83 2.56 -11.18
C ALA A 60 14.12 2.38 -12.01
#